data_AF-A0A1F7KFA1-F1
#
_entry.id   AF-A0A1F7KFA1-F1
#
_cell.length_a   1.000
_cell.length_b   1.000
_cell.length_c   1.000
_cell.angle_alpha   90.00
_cell.angle_beta   90.00
_cell.angle_gamma   90.00
#
_symmetry.space_group_name_H-M   'P 1'
#
loop_
_entity.id
_entity.type
_entity.pdbx_description
1 polymer ?
#
loop_
_entity_poly.entity_id
_entity_poly.type
_entity_poly.pdbx_seq_one_letter_code
_entity_poly.pdbx_strand_id
1 'polypeptide(L)'
;MSLDSEIWILYHALSQENLLSGLTDQTQSFSDEPKFPCFTCKNKQLFGAGIDKNKKLALLKALSELAEKHIVTTQEKTSLSPETYGSAGGFDQQTTIERAVYEAIERQAYRKFWQAKIIPPAIRINQVNHREIQTLLSTIKQYRLVVDVFDITNEFGIPTIMTILIDSTSKGPGFNLGLRTNTNPKKAIIGSIMDALLSRRLLKQLMIEKPQAKLIHWTKSYVFNSKHYLGQFAFIKPTHQRVDFLFGKKIKYQNLTKYSLEQQALTKINKQRVNLIRHQLPAFTKIGFYVYQAIITQP
;
A
#
# COMPACT_ATOMS: atom_id res chain seq x y z
N MET A 1 19.57 6.46 14.03
CA MET A 1 18.54 6.84 15.04
C MET A 1 17.89 5.54 15.55
N SER A 2 17.30 5.49 16.74
CA SER A 2 16.53 4.31 17.16
C SER A 2 15.07 4.44 16.71
N LEU A 3 14.40 3.32 16.47
CA LEU A 3 12.99 3.32 16.05
C LEU A 3 12.06 4.00 17.08
N ASP A 4 12.40 3.94 18.37
CA ASP A 4 11.67 4.65 19.42
C ASP A 4 11.85 6.17 19.32
N SER A 5 13.08 6.65 19.08
CA SER A 5 13.34 8.07 18.86
C SER A 5 12.66 8.59 17.59
N GLU A 6 12.67 7.84 16.49
CA GLU A 6 11.97 8.21 15.23
C GLU A 6 10.47 8.40 15.46
N ILE A 7 9.82 7.46 16.16
CA ILE A 7 8.39 7.53 16.50
C ILE A 7 8.10 8.73 17.40
N TRP A 8 8.88 8.92 18.47
CA TRP A 8 8.65 9.99 19.44
C TRP A 8 8.82 11.36 18.81
N ILE A 9 9.89 11.54 18.02
CA ILE A 9 10.18 12.78 17.28
C ILE A 9 9.06 13.10 16.29
N LEU A 10 8.61 12.13 15.50
CA LEU A 10 7.55 12.35 14.50
C LEU A 10 6.18 12.60 15.15
N TYR A 11 5.87 11.89 16.24
CA TYR A 11 4.66 12.11 17.03
C TYR A 11 4.60 13.53 17.59
N HIS A 12 5.70 14.05 18.13
CA HIS A 12 5.76 15.42 18.67
C HIS A 12 5.64 16.47 17.57
N ALA A 13 6.33 16.31 16.43
CA ALA A 13 6.18 17.22 15.31
C ALA A 13 4.74 17.26 14.78
N LEU A 14 4.10 16.09 14.59
CA LEU A 14 2.68 16.02 14.22
C LEU A 14 1.74 16.64 15.26
N SER A 15 2.08 16.56 16.56
CA SER A 15 1.28 17.15 17.63
C SER A 15 1.44 18.68 17.68
N GLN A 16 2.66 19.19 17.55
CA GLN A 16 2.96 20.64 17.53
C GLN A 16 2.30 21.35 16.34
N GLU A 17 2.30 20.71 15.17
CA GLU A 17 1.62 21.21 13.97
C GLU A 17 0.08 21.03 14.01
N ASN A 18 -0.50 20.54 15.12
CA ASN A 18 -1.92 20.21 15.28
C ASN A 18 -2.45 19.19 14.24
N LEU A 19 -1.57 18.32 13.73
CA LEU A 19 -1.86 17.32 12.71
C LEU A 19 -2.27 15.96 13.28
N LEU A 20 -2.20 15.76 14.60
CA LEU A 20 -2.60 14.53 15.26
C LEU A 20 -3.80 14.78 16.20
N SER A 21 -5.01 14.60 15.69
CA SER A 21 -6.25 14.67 16.49
C SER A 21 -6.74 13.30 16.98
N GLY A 22 -5.94 12.25 16.76
CA GLY A 22 -6.24 10.90 17.21
C GLY A 22 -5.25 9.88 16.66
N LEU A 23 -4.86 8.94 17.52
CA LEU A 23 -4.06 7.76 17.23
C LEU A 23 -4.77 6.54 17.83
N THR A 24 -4.88 5.44 17.10
CA THR A 24 -5.64 4.26 17.53
C THR A 24 -4.90 2.98 17.20
N ASP A 25 -4.70 2.12 18.19
CA ASP A 25 -4.24 0.74 18.03
C ASP A 25 -5.44 -0.14 17.63
N GLN A 26 -5.45 -0.60 16.38
CA GLN A 26 -6.51 -1.44 15.80
C GLN A 26 -6.17 -2.94 15.81
N THR A 27 -5.13 -3.36 16.54
CA THR A 27 -4.66 -4.75 16.56
C THR A 27 -5.73 -5.73 17.03
N GLN A 28 -6.64 -5.29 17.91
CA GLN A 28 -7.68 -6.14 18.49
C GLN A 28 -9.11 -5.85 18.00
N SER A 29 -9.31 -4.89 17.08
CA SER A 29 -10.64 -4.41 16.67
C SER A 29 -11.60 -5.50 16.17
N PHE A 30 -11.07 -6.57 15.56
CA PHE A 30 -11.89 -7.64 14.97
C PHE A 30 -11.42 -9.03 15.42
N SER A 31 -12.36 -9.90 15.82
CA SER A 31 -12.07 -11.26 16.27
C SER A 31 -11.84 -12.24 15.11
N ASP A 32 -12.38 -11.95 13.94
CA ASP A 32 -12.25 -12.68 12.68
C ASP A 32 -11.07 -12.20 11.82
N GLU A 33 -10.08 -11.52 12.39
CA GLU A 33 -8.90 -11.03 11.66
C GLU A 33 -7.55 -11.45 12.26
N PRO A 34 -6.52 -11.64 11.40
CA PRO A 34 -5.13 -11.75 11.82
C PRO A 34 -4.70 -10.60 12.74
N LYS A 35 -4.21 -10.94 13.94
CA LYS A 35 -3.83 -10.00 15.00
C LYS A 35 -2.47 -9.34 14.78
N PHE A 36 -2.19 -8.90 13.56
CA PHE A 36 -1.01 -8.09 13.27
C PHE A 36 -1.18 -6.67 13.83
N PRO A 37 -0.13 -6.12 14.47
CA PRO A 37 -0.09 -4.72 14.86
C PRO A 37 -0.54 -3.78 13.74
N CYS A 38 -1.54 -2.97 14.05
CA CYS A 38 -2.11 -2.01 13.11
C CYS A 38 -2.44 -0.71 13.83
N PHE A 39 -2.04 0.41 13.25
CA PHE A 39 -2.34 1.73 13.75
C PHE A 39 -3.04 2.56 12.69
N THR A 40 -3.90 3.45 13.17
CA THR A 40 -4.47 4.53 12.37
C THR A 40 -4.32 5.84 13.12
N CYS A 41 -4.07 6.92 12.36
CA CYS A 41 -3.97 8.27 12.89
C CYS A 41 -4.61 9.26 11.91
N LYS A 42 -5.10 10.39 12.43
CA LYS A 42 -5.84 11.37 11.62
C LYS A 42 -5.78 12.79 12.16
N ASN A 43 -6.06 13.73 11.27
CA ASN A 43 -6.61 15.05 11.60
C ASN A 43 -7.98 15.24 10.94
N LYS A 44 -8.48 16.48 10.88
CA LYS A 44 -9.77 16.82 10.27
C LYS A 44 -9.85 16.54 8.75
N GLN A 45 -8.72 16.39 8.06
CA GLN A 45 -8.65 16.36 6.59
C GLN A 45 -7.83 15.22 5.98
N LEU A 46 -7.00 14.54 6.77
CA LEU A 46 -6.01 13.55 6.36
C LEU A 46 -5.96 12.39 7.36
N PHE A 47 -5.49 11.25 6.87
CA PHE A 47 -5.43 9.98 7.57
C PHE A 47 -4.18 9.21 7.14
N GLY A 48 -3.51 8.60 8.11
CA GLY A 48 -2.40 7.67 7.92
C GLY A 48 -2.66 6.35 8.65
N ALA A 49 -2.15 5.26 8.10
CA ALA A 49 -2.32 3.91 8.59
C ALA A 49 -1.02 3.11 8.45
N GLY A 50 -0.90 2.06 9.25
CA GLY A 50 0.28 1.21 9.21
C GLY A 50 0.00 -0.14 9.81
N ILE A 51 0.32 -1.18 9.05
CA ILE A 51 0.32 -2.57 9.52
C ILE A 51 1.74 -3.12 9.44
N ASP A 52 2.13 -3.90 10.43
CA ASP A 52 3.39 -4.64 10.42
C ASP A 52 3.32 -5.81 11.43
N LYS A 53 4.30 -6.71 11.41
CA LYS A 53 4.48 -7.70 12.49
C LYS A 53 5.12 -7.07 13.72
N ASN A 54 5.93 -6.02 13.52
CA ASN A 54 6.55 -5.23 14.59
C ASN A 54 5.65 -4.04 14.94
N LYS A 55 5.20 -3.97 16.20
CA LYS A 55 4.31 -2.90 16.70
C LYS A 55 4.86 -1.49 16.48
N LYS A 56 6.17 -1.29 16.64
CA LYS A 56 6.83 0.01 16.45
C LYS A 56 6.86 0.39 14.96
N LEU A 57 7.16 -0.54 14.06
CA LEU A 57 7.12 -0.29 12.61
C LEU A 57 5.70 0.02 12.11
N ALA A 58 4.68 -0.67 12.63
CA ALA A 58 3.28 -0.37 12.30
C ALA A 58 2.89 1.06 12.71
N LEU A 59 3.30 1.50 13.90
CA LEU A 59 3.07 2.86 14.39
C LEU A 59 3.84 3.91 13.55
N LEU A 60 5.13 3.67 13.28
CA LEU A 60 5.94 4.59 12.46
C LEU A 60 5.35 4.75 11.05
N LYS A 61 4.88 3.67 10.40
CA LYS A 61 4.21 3.74 9.09
C LYS A 61 2.99 4.66 9.13
N ALA A 62 2.11 4.51 10.11
CA ALA A 62 0.91 5.32 10.24
C ALA A 62 1.24 6.82 10.39
N LEU A 63 2.16 7.16 11.30
CA LEU A 63 2.59 8.55 11.50
C LEU A 63 3.30 9.11 10.26
N SER A 64 4.12 8.30 9.59
CA SER A 64 4.84 8.71 8.37
C SER A 64 3.89 9.01 7.22
N GLU A 65 2.88 8.18 6.98
CA GLU A 65 1.88 8.41 5.93
C GLU A 65 1.04 9.68 6.20
N LEU A 66 0.72 9.97 7.47
CA LEU A 66 0.02 11.21 7.84
C LEU A 66 0.89 12.46 7.64
N ALA A 67 2.16 12.39 8.03
CA ALA A 67 3.13 13.48 7.85
C ALA A 67 3.40 13.75 6.37
N GLU A 68 3.68 12.70 5.60
CA GLU A 68 3.90 12.74 4.15
C GLU A 68 2.71 13.39 3.42
N LYS A 69 1.49 12.89 3.62
CA LYS A 69 0.29 13.47 3.00
C LYS A 69 0.10 14.93 3.37
N HIS A 70 0.39 15.32 4.60
CA HIS A 70 0.31 16.72 5.00
C HIS A 70 1.36 17.59 4.29
N ILE A 71 2.61 17.14 4.25
CA ILE A 71 3.73 17.84 3.60
C ILE A 71 3.45 18.02 2.11
N VAL A 72 3.07 16.94 1.42
CA VAL A 72 2.73 16.93 -0.02
C VAL A 72 1.54 17.85 -0.28
N THR A 73 0.39 17.65 0.38
CA THR A 73 -0.83 18.46 0.12
C THR A 73 -0.72 19.92 0.54
N THR A 74 0.21 20.27 1.45
CA THR A 74 0.48 21.68 1.79
C THR A 74 1.25 22.39 0.68
N GLN A 75 2.11 21.67 -0.05
CA GLN A 75 2.89 22.22 -1.15
C GLN A 75 2.15 22.12 -2.48
N GLU A 76 1.47 21.00 -2.76
CA GLU A 76 0.65 20.81 -3.98
C GLU A 76 -0.54 21.77 -4.10
N LYS A 77 -0.88 22.53 -3.04
CA LYS A 77 -1.83 23.67 -3.15
C LYS A 77 -1.40 24.72 -4.19
N THR A 78 -0.16 24.68 -4.68
CA THR A 78 0.34 25.53 -5.76
C THR A 78 0.38 24.85 -7.15
N SER A 79 -0.04 23.58 -7.28
CA SER A 79 0.08 22.79 -8.52
C SER A 79 -1.20 22.03 -8.92
N LEU A 80 -1.43 21.89 -10.22
CA LEU A 80 -2.69 21.43 -10.83
C LEU A 80 -3.05 19.93 -10.68
N SER A 81 -2.33 19.15 -9.87
CA SER A 81 -2.57 17.71 -9.68
C SER A 81 -2.33 17.30 -8.22
N PRO A 82 -3.39 17.06 -7.42
CA PRO A 82 -3.27 16.68 -6.00
C PRO A 82 -3.08 15.15 -5.81
N GLU A 83 -2.36 14.50 -6.72
CA GLU A 83 -2.13 13.05 -6.71
C GLU A 83 -0.86 12.72 -5.91
N THR A 84 -0.99 12.32 -4.65
CA THR A 84 0.13 11.91 -3.77
C THR A 84 0.81 10.58 -4.19
N TYR A 85 0.77 10.21 -5.47
CA TYR A 85 1.36 8.97 -5.96
C TYR A 85 2.86 9.09 -6.11
N GLY A 86 3.57 8.01 -5.77
CA GLY A 86 5.02 8.01 -5.75
C GLY A 86 5.61 8.82 -4.60
N SER A 87 4.80 9.23 -3.62
CA SER A 87 5.28 9.90 -2.41
C SER A 87 5.80 8.90 -1.38
N ALA A 88 6.78 9.32 -0.59
CA ALA A 88 7.27 8.57 0.57
C ALA A 88 7.83 9.51 1.64
N GLY A 89 7.52 9.23 2.91
CA GLY A 89 8.15 9.83 4.09
C GLY A 89 9.12 8.90 4.84
N GLY A 90 10.18 9.46 5.44
CA GLY A 90 11.10 8.71 6.30
C GLY A 90 12.31 9.49 6.82
N PHE A 91 13.02 8.92 7.80
CA PHE A 91 14.22 9.51 8.44
C PHE A 91 15.54 9.17 7.74
N ASP A 92 15.57 8.19 6.84
CA ASP A 92 16.71 7.91 5.97
C ASP A 92 16.42 8.39 4.55
N GLN A 93 17.25 9.29 4.03
CA GLN A 93 17.04 9.95 2.75
C GLN A 93 17.03 8.95 1.58
N GLN A 94 17.98 8.01 1.56
CA GLN A 94 18.12 7.03 0.47
C GLN A 94 16.94 6.07 0.43
N THR A 95 16.58 5.48 1.57
CA THR A 95 15.41 4.60 1.73
C THR A 95 14.11 5.32 1.36
N THR A 96 13.99 6.62 1.67
CA THR A 96 12.80 7.41 1.33
C THR A 96 12.69 7.63 -0.17
N ILE A 97 13.80 7.97 -0.86
CA ILE A 97 13.84 8.06 -2.33
C ILE A 97 13.48 6.71 -2.98
N GLU A 98 14.03 5.60 -2.48
CA GLU A 98 13.71 4.27 -3.00
C GLU A 98 12.23 3.91 -2.85
N ARG A 99 11.62 4.23 -1.70
CA ARG A 99 10.17 4.02 -1.46
C ARG A 99 9.31 4.84 -2.41
N ALA A 100 9.63 6.12 -2.61
CA ALA A 100 8.94 7.00 -3.55
C ALA A 100 8.96 6.40 -4.97
N VAL A 101 10.14 5.97 -5.43
CA VAL A 101 10.33 5.31 -6.73
C VAL A 101 9.57 3.99 -6.82
N TYR A 102 9.61 3.14 -5.78
CA TYR A 102 8.87 1.88 -5.76
C TYR A 102 7.36 2.09 -5.85
N GLU A 103 6.79 3.07 -5.12
CA GLU A 103 5.36 3.39 -5.25
C GLU A 103 5.03 3.92 -6.65
N ALA A 104 5.84 4.81 -7.23
CA ALA A 104 5.59 5.31 -8.58
C ALA A 104 5.51 4.15 -9.60
N ILE A 105 6.45 3.20 -9.53
CA ILE A 105 6.48 2.00 -10.38
C ILE A 105 5.27 1.11 -10.10
N GLU A 106 4.91 0.91 -8.84
CA GLU A 106 3.74 0.13 -8.40
C GLU A 106 2.43 0.66 -9.00
N ARG A 107 2.21 1.97 -8.88
CA ARG A 107 1.01 2.65 -9.40
C ARG A 107 0.96 2.58 -10.93
N GLN A 108 2.09 2.76 -11.61
CA GLN A 108 2.13 2.67 -13.07
C GLN A 108 1.88 1.24 -13.57
N ALA A 109 2.54 0.25 -12.96
CA ALA A 109 2.35 -1.16 -13.25
C ALA A 109 0.87 -1.55 -13.07
N TYR A 110 0.27 -1.22 -11.92
CA TYR A 110 -1.14 -1.48 -11.65
C TYR A 110 -2.09 -0.78 -12.63
N ARG A 111 -1.87 0.51 -12.96
CA ARG A 111 -2.70 1.23 -13.96
C ARG A 111 -2.66 0.52 -15.32
N LYS A 112 -1.45 0.28 -15.86
CA LYS A 112 -1.22 -0.37 -17.16
C LYS A 112 -1.88 -1.74 -17.22
N PHE A 113 -1.59 -2.56 -16.21
CA PHE A 113 -2.18 -3.88 -15.99
C PHE A 113 -3.72 -3.88 -16.00
N TRP A 114 -4.32 -3.04 -15.15
CA TRP A 114 -5.75 -3.03 -14.90
C TRP A 114 -6.56 -2.43 -16.04
N GLN A 115 -6.01 -1.44 -16.75
CA GLN A 115 -6.62 -0.82 -17.93
C GLN A 115 -6.59 -1.76 -19.13
N ALA A 116 -5.43 -2.38 -19.41
CA ALA A 116 -5.26 -3.27 -20.56
C ALA A 116 -5.84 -4.68 -20.36
N LYS A 117 -6.36 -5.02 -19.17
CA LYS A 117 -6.90 -6.34 -18.81
C LYS A 117 -5.95 -7.50 -19.11
N ILE A 118 -4.65 -7.24 -18.94
CA ILE A 118 -3.59 -8.24 -19.11
C ILE A 118 -3.78 -9.33 -18.07
N ILE A 119 -3.77 -10.60 -18.48
CA ILE A 119 -3.81 -11.74 -17.55
C ILE A 119 -2.44 -11.84 -16.86
N PRO A 120 -2.32 -11.62 -15.54
CA PRO A 120 -1.02 -11.66 -14.87
C PRO A 120 -0.58 -13.10 -14.62
N PRO A 121 0.73 -13.38 -14.60
CA PRO A 121 1.23 -14.66 -14.10
C PRO A 121 0.91 -14.84 -12.61
N ALA A 122 -0.02 -15.75 -12.29
CA ALA A 122 -0.35 -16.08 -10.91
C ALA A 122 0.77 -16.91 -10.26
N ILE A 123 1.25 -16.48 -9.10
CA ILE A 123 2.31 -17.11 -8.33
C ILE A 123 1.71 -18.25 -7.50
N ARG A 124 2.26 -19.47 -7.65
CA ARG A 124 1.96 -20.61 -6.76
C ARG A 124 2.54 -20.38 -5.36
N ILE A 125 1.88 -19.53 -4.58
CA ILE A 125 2.38 -19.02 -3.29
C ILE A 125 2.68 -20.13 -2.27
N ASN A 126 1.88 -21.20 -2.26
CA ASN A 126 2.09 -22.39 -1.43
C ASN A 126 3.36 -23.18 -1.79
N GLN A 127 3.99 -22.93 -2.95
CA GLN A 127 5.25 -23.55 -3.38
C GLN A 127 6.47 -22.66 -3.09
N VAL A 128 6.29 -21.49 -2.49
CA VAL A 128 7.40 -20.59 -2.12
C VAL A 128 8.04 -21.09 -0.82
N ASN A 129 9.22 -21.72 -0.93
CA ASN A 129 9.99 -22.17 0.23
C ASN A 129 10.62 -20.96 0.97
N HIS A 130 9.82 -20.31 1.80
CA HIS A 130 10.24 -19.21 2.65
C HIS A 130 9.44 -19.21 3.95
N ARG A 131 10.11 -19.50 5.08
CA ARG A 131 9.49 -19.66 6.42
C ARG A 131 8.50 -18.53 6.73
N GLU A 132 8.91 -17.28 6.53
CA GLU A 132 8.08 -16.14 6.88
C GLU A 132 6.79 -16.02 6.04
N ILE A 133 6.84 -16.39 4.75
CA ILE A 133 5.65 -16.40 3.88
C ILE A 133 4.73 -17.53 4.31
N GLN A 134 5.26 -18.73 4.56
CA GLN A 134 4.46 -19.87 5.03
C GLN A 134 3.81 -19.60 6.39
N THR A 135 4.51 -18.96 7.33
CA THR A 135 3.92 -18.51 8.60
C THR A 135 2.78 -17.52 8.34
N LEU A 136 2.98 -16.49 7.51
CA LEU A 136 1.97 -15.49 7.18
C LEU A 136 0.70 -16.13 6.56
N LEU A 137 0.87 -17.02 5.58
CA LEU A 137 -0.23 -17.78 4.98
C LEU A 137 -0.96 -18.66 6.02
N SER A 138 -0.22 -19.33 6.90
CA SER A 138 -0.81 -20.19 7.93
C SER A 138 -1.68 -19.40 8.92
N THR A 139 -1.22 -18.21 9.33
CA THR A 139 -2.00 -17.27 10.15
C THR A 139 -3.25 -16.84 9.40
N ILE A 140 -3.14 -16.39 8.15
CA ILE A 140 -4.28 -15.90 7.36
C ILE A 140 -5.34 -17.01 7.15
N LYS A 141 -4.91 -18.26 6.90
CA LYS A 141 -5.78 -19.42 6.74
C LYS A 141 -6.65 -19.72 7.97
N GLN A 142 -6.15 -19.46 9.19
CA GLN A 142 -6.93 -19.65 10.43
C GLN A 142 -8.21 -18.79 10.46
N TYR A 143 -8.21 -17.65 9.77
CA TYR A 143 -9.35 -16.74 9.65
C TYR A 143 -10.22 -17.00 8.42
N ARG A 144 -10.03 -18.15 7.73
CA ARG A 144 -10.78 -18.55 6.52
C ARG A 144 -10.66 -17.53 5.38
N LEU A 145 -9.52 -16.87 5.30
CA LEU A 145 -9.15 -15.97 4.21
C LEU A 145 -8.28 -16.71 3.20
N VAL A 146 -8.49 -16.45 1.91
CA VAL A 146 -7.72 -17.01 0.79
C VAL A 146 -6.82 -15.93 0.20
N VAL A 147 -5.59 -16.30 -0.18
CA VAL A 147 -4.56 -15.40 -0.71
C VAL A 147 -4.15 -15.89 -2.09
N ASP A 148 -4.52 -15.14 -3.13
CA ASP A 148 -3.95 -15.29 -4.47
C ASP A 148 -2.95 -14.16 -4.72
N VAL A 149 -1.82 -14.48 -5.35
CA VAL A 149 -0.70 -13.56 -5.55
C VAL A 149 -0.29 -13.59 -7.02
N PHE A 150 -0.04 -12.42 -7.59
CA PHE A 150 0.18 -12.20 -9.01
C PHE A 150 1.41 -11.33 -9.23
N ASP A 151 2.21 -11.68 -10.22
CA ASP A 151 3.26 -10.80 -10.73
C ASP A 151 2.66 -9.82 -11.74
N ILE A 152 2.86 -8.52 -11.51
CA ILE A 152 2.49 -7.44 -12.44
C ILE A 152 3.70 -6.57 -12.80
N THR A 153 4.92 -7.11 -12.64
CA THR A 153 6.19 -6.46 -12.99
C THR A 153 6.15 -5.91 -14.41
N ASN A 154 6.52 -4.64 -14.55
CA ASN A 154 6.49 -3.91 -15.80
C ASN A 154 7.90 -3.78 -16.42
N GLU A 155 8.04 -2.93 -17.43
CA GLU A 155 9.28 -2.67 -18.18
C GLU A 155 10.50 -2.24 -17.33
N PHE A 156 10.33 -1.80 -16.09
CA PHE A 156 11.45 -1.52 -15.19
C PHE A 156 12.11 -2.79 -14.63
N GLY A 157 11.47 -3.95 -14.72
CA GLY A 157 12.01 -5.23 -14.24
C GLY A 157 12.19 -5.31 -12.72
N ILE A 158 11.54 -4.42 -11.95
CA ILE A 158 11.52 -4.46 -10.49
C ILE A 158 10.28 -5.25 -10.03
N PRO A 159 10.43 -6.30 -9.20
CA PRO A 159 9.30 -7.12 -8.76
C PRO A 159 8.16 -6.29 -8.18
N THR A 160 7.04 -6.25 -8.91
CA THR A 160 5.80 -5.58 -8.49
C THR A 160 4.73 -6.64 -8.33
N ILE A 161 4.31 -6.84 -7.08
CA ILE A 161 3.42 -7.94 -6.70
C ILE A 161 2.04 -7.39 -6.33
N MET A 162 1.01 -8.00 -6.90
CA MET A 162 -0.38 -7.77 -6.51
C MET A 162 -0.89 -8.98 -5.70
N THR A 163 -1.56 -8.72 -4.59
CA THR A 163 -2.26 -9.73 -3.79
C THR A 163 -3.75 -9.46 -3.81
N ILE A 164 -4.53 -10.52 -4.00
CA ILE A 164 -5.97 -10.55 -3.75
C ILE A 164 -6.20 -11.36 -2.47
N LEU A 165 -6.81 -10.72 -1.48
CA LEU A 165 -7.28 -11.35 -0.26
C LEU A 165 -8.80 -11.52 -0.33
N ILE A 166 -9.24 -12.78 -0.35
CA ILE A 166 -10.64 -13.17 -0.52
C ILE A 166 -11.19 -13.66 0.83
N ASP A 167 -12.35 -13.16 1.23
CA ASP A 167 -13.05 -13.56 2.45
C ASP A 167 -14.23 -14.49 2.12
N SER A 168 -14.11 -15.77 2.48
CA SER A 168 -15.16 -16.76 2.24
C SER A 168 -16.19 -16.87 3.38
N THR A 169 -16.17 -15.96 4.35
CA THR A 169 -17.02 -16.01 5.56
C THR A 169 -18.18 -15.04 5.56
N SER A 170 -18.16 -14.06 4.63
CA SER A 170 -19.10 -12.93 4.58
C SER A 170 -19.10 -12.04 5.85
N LYS A 171 -18.11 -12.18 6.75
CA LYS A 171 -17.96 -11.34 7.96
C LYS A 171 -17.22 -10.03 7.72
N GLY A 172 -16.69 -9.85 6.52
CA GLY A 172 -15.95 -8.66 6.11
C GLY A 172 -16.01 -8.42 4.61
N PRO A 173 -15.19 -7.50 4.10
CA PRO A 173 -15.12 -7.16 2.69
C PRO A 173 -14.64 -8.38 1.87
N GLY A 174 -15.44 -8.83 0.88
CA GLY A 174 -15.25 -10.09 0.17
C GLY A 174 -13.97 -10.19 -0.67
N PHE A 175 -13.51 -9.06 -1.23
CA PHE A 175 -12.29 -8.94 -2.02
C PHE A 175 -11.49 -7.69 -1.62
N ASN A 176 -10.19 -7.86 -1.38
CA ASN A 176 -9.30 -6.77 -1.00
C ASN A 176 -8.00 -6.88 -1.80
N LEU A 177 -7.48 -5.75 -2.27
CA LEU A 177 -6.24 -5.68 -3.02
C LEU A 177 -5.11 -5.14 -2.14
N GLY A 178 -3.92 -5.67 -2.34
CA GLY A 178 -2.67 -5.09 -1.86
C GLY A 178 -1.64 -5.12 -2.97
N LEU A 179 -0.79 -4.11 -3.01
CA LEU A 179 0.23 -3.91 -4.04
C LEU A 179 1.56 -3.65 -3.34
N ARG A 180 2.65 -4.21 -3.87
CA ARG A 180 3.98 -3.85 -3.40
C ARG A 180 5.06 -4.03 -4.46
N THR A 181 5.81 -2.96 -4.72
CA THR A 181 7.10 -3.03 -5.44
C THR A 181 8.27 -3.20 -4.48
N ASN A 182 9.18 -4.13 -4.78
CA ASN A 182 10.48 -4.21 -4.09
C ASN A 182 11.52 -4.98 -4.92
N THR A 183 12.79 -4.56 -4.88
CA THR A 183 13.92 -5.30 -5.49
C THR A 183 14.07 -6.72 -4.96
N ASN A 184 13.69 -6.97 -3.70
CA ASN A 184 13.59 -8.32 -3.15
C ASN A 184 12.15 -8.85 -3.32
N PRO A 185 11.90 -9.84 -4.21
CA PRO A 185 10.55 -10.33 -4.49
C PRO A 185 9.86 -10.98 -3.28
N LYS A 186 10.61 -11.44 -2.26
CA LYS A 186 10.03 -11.95 -1.01
C LYS A 186 9.48 -10.81 -0.15
N LYS A 187 10.20 -9.68 -0.07
CA LYS A 187 9.72 -8.46 0.59
C LYS A 187 8.49 -7.89 -0.13
N ALA A 188 8.48 -7.92 -1.47
CA ALA A 188 7.32 -7.53 -2.28
C ALA A 188 6.09 -8.39 -1.94
N ILE A 189 6.20 -9.72 -2.02
CA ILE A 189 5.11 -10.66 -1.64
C ILE A 189 4.60 -10.42 -0.22
N ILE A 190 5.50 -10.27 0.77
CA ILE A 190 5.08 -10.06 2.16
C ILE A 190 4.36 -8.72 2.28
N GLY A 191 4.90 -7.65 1.70
CA GLY A 191 4.28 -6.33 1.72
C GLY A 191 2.88 -6.33 1.09
N SER A 192 2.72 -6.87 -0.13
CA SER A 192 1.43 -6.86 -0.82
C SER A 192 0.35 -7.65 -0.06
N ILE A 193 0.72 -8.74 0.63
CA ILE A 193 -0.20 -9.47 1.52
C ILE A 193 -0.58 -8.61 2.74
N MET A 194 0.39 -7.93 3.36
CA MET A 194 0.13 -7.03 4.49
C MET A 194 -0.76 -5.85 4.08
N ASP A 195 -0.57 -5.28 2.90
CA ASP A 195 -1.39 -4.17 2.38
C ASP A 195 -2.82 -4.59 2.06
N ALA A 196 -3.03 -5.83 1.59
CA ALA A 196 -4.37 -6.40 1.41
C ALA A 196 -5.09 -6.60 2.75
N LEU A 197 -4.36 -7.01 3.80
CA LEU A 197 -4.88 -7.13 5.17
C LEU A 197 -5.23 -5.77 5.78
N LEU A 198 -4.37 -4.77 5.61
CA LEU A 198 -4.65 -3.39 6.05
C LEU A 198 -5.90 -2.86 5.35
N SER A 199 -5.96 -3.02 4.03
CA SER A 199 -7.11 -2.60 3.21
C SER A 199 -8.42 -3.25 3.68
N ARG A 200 -8.40 -4.56 4.00
CA ARG A 200 -9.56 -5.26 4.59
C ARG A 200 -9.99 -4.66 5.93
N ARG A 201 -9.03 -4.41 6.83
CA ARG A 201 -9.31 -3.85 8.17
C ARG A 201 -9.94 -2.47 8.09
N LEU A 202 -9.39 -1.59 7.23
CA LEU A 202 -9.92 -0.24 7.03
C LEU A 202 -11.31 -0.25 6.37
N LEU A 203 -11.53 -1.09 5.37
CA LEU A 203 -12.85 -1.29 4.76
C LEU A 203 -13.86 -1.84 5.79
N LYS A 204 -13.47 -2.81 6.62
CA LYS A 204 -14.34 -3.38 7.66
C LYS A 204 -14.73 -2.34 8.71
N GLN A 205 -13.78 -1.52 9.16
CA GLN A 205 -14.06 -0.39 10.06
C GLN A 205 -15.06 0.59 9.42
N LEU A 206 -14.88 0.95 8.15
CA LEU A 206 -15.81 1.82 7.43
C LEU A 206 -17.22 1.21 7.27
N MET A 207 -17.34 -0.10 7.03
CA MET A 207 -18.63 -0.79 6.98
C MET A 207 -19.39 -0.72 8.33
N ILE A 208 -18.67 -0.67 9.45
CA ILE A 208 -19.26 -0.57 10.80
C ILE A 208 -19.58 0.87 11.17
N GLU A 209 -18.69 1.83 10.86
CA GLU A 209 -18.92 3.27 11.10
C GLU A 209 -20.02 3.84 10.19
N LYS A 210 -20.20 3.28 9.00
CA LYS A 210 -21.14 3.74 7.98
C LYS A 210 -21.97 2.56 7.42
N PRO A 211 -22.80 1.90 8.25
CA PRO A 211 -23.58 0.72 7.82
C PRO A 211 -24.60 1.04 6.72
N GLN A 212 -24.97 2.33 6.61
CA GLN A 212 -25.87 2.87 5.59
C GLN A 212 -25.15 3.57 4.42
N ALA A 213 -23.81 3.54 4.37
CA ALA A 213 -23.09 3.63 3.10
C ALA A 213 -23.36 2.32 2.34
N LYS A 214 -24.49 2.30 1.62
CA LYS A 214 -25.05 1.09 1.02
C LYS A 214 -23.99 0.34 0.22
N LEU A 215 -24.08 -0.98 0.28
CA LEU A 215 -23.57 -1.86 -0.78
C LEU A 215 -24.41 -1.63 -2.06
N ILE A 216 -24.15 -0.52 -2.76
CA ILE A 216 -24.67 -0.19 -4.09
C ILE A 216 -24.35 -1.33 -5.07
N HIS A 217 -25.38 -2.09 -5.45
CA HIS A 217 -25.36 -2.87 -6.68
C HIS A 217 -25.31 -1.91 -7.88
N TRP A 218 -24.11 -1.53 -8.32
CA TRP A 218 -23.90 -0.56 -9.40
C TRP A 218 -24.22 -1.14 -10.78
N THR A 219 -25.23 -0.58 -11.45
CA THR A 219 -25.55 -0.89 -12.86
C THR A 219 -25.18 0.20 -13.86
N LYS A 220 -24.75 1.43 -13.46
CA LYS A 220 -24.23 2.46 -14.40
C LYS A 220 -23.37 3.59 -13.75
N SER A 221 -22.19 3.82 -14.35
CA SER A 221 -21.34 5.05 -14.52
C SER A 221 -21.22 6.18 -13.45
N TYR A 222 -19.96 6.43 -13.00
CA TYR A 222 -19.14 7.69 -13.07
C TYR A 222 -19.78 9.09 -12.77
N VAL A 223 -19.19 10.12 -12.14
CA VAL A 223 -17.89 10.52 -11.49
C VAL A 223 -18.26 11.56 -10.39
N PHE A 224 -17.47 11.80 -9.32
CA PHE A 224 -17.05 13.17 -8.89
C PHE A 224 -16.18 13.26 -7.62
N ASN A 225 -15.34 14.30 -7.68
CA ASN A 225 -14.24 14.79 -6.85
C ASN A 225 -14.49 14.94 -5.33
N SER A 226 -13.74 14.21 -4.49
CA SER A 226 -12.80 14.77 -3.49
C SER A 226 -12.29 13.68 -2.54
N LYS A 227 -10.95 13.60 -2.38
CA LYS A 227 -10.21 12.73 -1.43
C LYS A 227 -10.74 11.30 -1.28
N HIS A 228 -10.47 10.48 -2.30
CA HIS A 228 -10.42 9.01 -2.31
C HIS A 228 -11.10 8.30 -1.12
N TYR A 229 -12.43 8.29 -1.12
CA TYR A 229 -13.17 7.26 -0.40
C TYR A 229 -12.66 5.90 -0.88
N LEU A 230 -12.13 5.06 0.03
CA LEU A 230 -11.88 3.65 -0.25
C LEU A 230 -13.09 3.12 -1.01
N GLY A 231 -12.87 2.52 -2.19
CA GLY A 231 -13.86 2.42 -3.27
C GLY A 231 -15.06 1.49 -3.04
N GLN A 232 -15.71 1.59 -1.88
CA GLN A 232 -17.09 1.22 -1.45
C GLN A 232 -17.59 -0.20 -1.75
N PHE A 233 -16.81 -1.02 -2.48
CA PHE A 233 -17.20 -2.30 -3.04
C PHE A 233 -16.05 -3.29 -3.01
N ALA A 234 -15.92 -3.99 -1.89
CA ALA A 234 -15.35 -5.34 -1.88
C ALA A 234 -16.36 -6.37 -2.45
N PHE A 235 -16.89 -6.02 -3.63
CA PHE A 235 -17.77 -6.74 -4.55
C PHE A 235 -18.74 -7.81 -4.01
N ILE A 236 -20.04 -7.48 -3.93
CA ILE A 236 -21.11 -8.47 -3.83
C ILE A 236 -21.69 -8.77 -5.21
N LYS A 237 -21.31 -9.94 -5.76
CA LYS A 237 -21.86 -10.66 -6.93
C LYS A 237 -21.50 -10.22 -8.37
N PRO A 238 -22.10 -9.21 -9.03
CA PRO A 238 -21.95 -9.03 -10.49
C PRO A 238 -20.64 -8.30 -10.84
N THR A 239 -19.52 -8.80 -10.31
CA THR A 239 -18.18 -8.20 -10.49
C THR A 239 -17.05 -9.22 -10.66
N HIS A 240 -17.34 -10.53 -10.56
CA HIS A 240 -16.46 -11.58 -11.08
C HIS A 240 -16.02 -11.23 -12.52
N GLN A 241 -16.97 -10.88 -13.41
CA GLN A 241 -16.70 -10.42 -14.78
C GLN A 241 -15.62 -9.33 -14.96
N ARG A 242 -15.36 -8.49 -13.94
CA ARG A 242 -14.31 -7.46 -14.01
C ARG A 242 -12.94 -7.93 -13.54
N VAL A 243 -12.88 -9.06 -12.84
CA VAL A 243 -11.68 -9.72 -12.30
C VAL A 243 -11.46 -11.13 -12.86
N ASP A 244 -12.34 -11.64 -13.72
CA ASP A 244 -12.22 -12.97 -14.34
C ASP A 244 -10.91 -13.11 -15.14
N PHE A 245 -10.42 -12.00 -15.74
CA PHE A 245 -9.12 -11.93 -16.40
C PHE A 245 -7.92 -12.22 -15.46
N LEU A 246 -8.10 -12.16 -14.14
CA LEU A 246 -7.05 -12.47 -13.16
C LEU A 246 -6.81 -13.97 -13.02
N PHE A 247 -7.84 -14.80 -13.19
CA PHE A 247 -7.81 -16.22 -12.82
C PHE A 247 -7.25 -17.15 -13.91
N GLY A 248 -6.36 -16.62 -14.76
CA GLY A 248 -5.69 -17.37 -15.82
C GLY A 248 -4.54 -18.29 -15.37
N LYS A 249 -3.58 -18.52 -16.26
CA LYS A 249 -2.54 -19.57 -16.13
C LYS A 249 -1.58 -19.33 -14.96
N LYS A 250 -1.48 -20.31 -14.05
CA LYS A 250 -0.65 -20.26 -12.83
C LYS A 250 0.80 -20.73 -13.03
N ILE A 251 1.80 -19.90 -12.72
CA ILE A 251 3.24 -20.16 -12.86
C ILE A 251 3.94 -20.52 -11.54
N LYS A 252 5.13 -21.15 -11.62
CA LYS A 252 5.99 -21.39 -10.45
C LYS A 252 6.83 -20.15 -10.12
N TYR A 253 6.97 -19.83 -8.84
CA TYR A 253 7.76 -18.69 -8.35
C TYR A 253 9.24 -18.71 -8.80
N GLN A 254 9.82 -19.90 -8.99
CA GLN A 254 11.20 -20.09 -9.46
C GLN A 254 11.48 -19.47 -10.85
N ASN A 255 10.43 -19.14 -11.63
CA ASN A 255 10.58 -18.50 -12.93
C ASN A 255 10.74 -16.97 -12.85
N LEU A 256 10.61 -16.36 -11.66
CA LEU A 256 10.75 -14.91 -11.46
C LEU A 256 12.21 -14.47 -11.19
N THR A 257 13.12 -15.41 -10.95
CA THR A 257 14.50 -15.10 -10.55
C THR A 257 15.42 -14.93 -11.76
N LYS A 258 15.49 -13.70 -12.30
CA LYS A 258 16.67 -13.22 -13.04
C LYS A 258 16.90 -11.69 -13.02
N TYR A 259 16.46 -11.00 -11.97
CA TYR A 259 16.69 -9.56 -11.77
C TYR A 259 17.61 -9.31 -10.57
N SER A 260 18.81 -8.79 -10.83
CA SER A 260 19.86 -8.59 -9.82
C SER A 260 19.82 -7.19 -9.18
N LEU A 261 19.34 -7.18 -7.93
CA LEU A 261 19.74 -6.34 -6.79
C LEU A 261 19.99 -4.83 -6.97
N GLU A 262 19.14 -4.06 -6.26
CA GLU A 262 19.37 -2.81 -5.51
C GLU A 262 20.13 -1.65 -6.18
N GLN A 263 21.35 -1.85 -6.69
CA GLN A 263 22.10 -0.79 -7.40
C GLN A 263 21.73 -0.67 -8.88
N GLN A 264 21.48 -1.80 -9.56
CA GLN A 264 21.14 -1.79 -11.00
C GLN A 264 19.75 -1.21 -11.29
N ALA A 265 18.81 -1.33 -10.34
CA ALA A 265 17.46 -0.79 -10.50
C ALA A 265 17.48 0.74 -10.65
N LEU A 266 18.16 1.44 -9.73
CA LEU A 266 18.28 2.90 -9.76
C LEU A 266 19.15 3.42 -10.91
N THR A 267 20.04 2.61 -11.49
CA THR A 267 20.79 2.99 -12.72
C THR A 267 20.07 2.61 -14.02
N LYS A 268 19.23 1.57 -14.04
CA LYS A 268 18.39 1.19 -15.20
C LYS A 268 17.09 1.98 -15.28
N ILE A 269 16.60 2.52 -14.17
CA ILE A 269 15.70 3.67 -14.18
C ILE A 269 16.52 4.82 -14.78
N ASN A 270 16.47 4.90 -16.11
CA ASN A 270 17.21 5.87 -16.89
C ASN A 270 16.93 7.28 -16.31
N LYS A 271 17.99 8.09 -16.09
CA LYS A 271 17.90 9.40 -15.42
C LYS A 271 16.89 10.38 -16.06
N GLN A 272 16.41 10.07 -17.26
CA GLN A 272 15.42 10.81 -18.04
C GLN A 272 13.95 10.40 -17.75
N ARG A 273 13.69 9.32 -17.01
CA ARG A 273 12.34 8.73 -16.83
C ARG A 273 11.74 8.89 -15.43
N VAL A 274 12.52 9.31 -14.43
CA VAL A 274 12.02 9.57 -13.07
C VAL A 274 12.50 10.92 -12.60
N ASN A 275 11.55 11.83 -12.43
CA ASN A 275 11.77 13.11 -11.77
C ASN A 275 11.50 12.94 -10.27
N LEU A 276 12.44 13.39 -9.44
CA LEU A 276 12.30 13.39 -7.98
C LEU A 276 12.03 14.81 -7.49
N ILE A 277 10.86 15.02 -6.89
CA ILE A 277 10.51 16.24 -6.17
C ILE A 277 10.80 16.00 -4.69
N ARG A 278 11.55 16.90 -4.05
CA ARG A 278 11.74 16.90 -2.59
C ARG A 278 10.74 17.87 -1.98
N HIS A 279 9.90 17.38 -1.09
CA HIS A 279 9.01 18.24 -0.31
C HIS A 279 9.64 18.59 1.04
N GLN A 280 9.59 19.87 1.40
CA GLN A 280 10.24 20.39 2.62
C GLN A 280 9.32 21.35 3.38
N LEU A 281 8.73 20.89 4.48
CA LEU A 281 8.18 21.80 5.49
C LEU A 281 9.23 22.04 6.59
N PRO A 282 9.42 23.27 7.09
CA PRO A 282 10.46 23.59 8.08
C PRO A 282 10.40 22.73 9.35
N ALA A 283 9.20 22.49 9.89
CA ALA A 283 9.00 21.67 11.09
C ALA A 283 9.55 20.24 10.93
N PHE A 284 9.24 19.60 9.80
CA PHE A 284 9.68 18.24 9.48
C PHE A 284 11.15 18.17 9.04
N THR A 285 11.64 19.21 8.36
CA THR A 285 13.06 19.30 7.98
C THR A 285 13.97 19.41 9.20
N LYS A 286 13.56 20.19 10.23
CA LYS A 286 14.30 20.34 11.50
C LYS A 286 14.51 19.03 12.25
N ILE A 287 13.57 18.08 12.14
CA ILE A 287 13.66 16.77 12.79
C ILE A 287 14.33 15.68 11.93
N GLY A 288 14.84 16.04 10.74
CA GLY A 288 15.42 15.07 9.81
C GLY A 288 14.40 14.14 9.14
N PHE A 289 13.12 14.52 9.07
CA PHE A 289 12.11 13.78 8.33
C PHE A 289 12.06 14.26 6.88
N TYR A 290 12.38 13.38 5.95
CA TYR A 290 12.40 13.64 4.51
C TYR A 290 11.08 13.21 3.88
N VAL A 291 10.63 13.97 2.87
CA VAL A 291 9.56 13.54 1.96
C VAL A 291 10.01 13.75 0.52
N TYR A 292 9.82 12.72 -0.30
CA TYR A 292 10.08 12.73 -1.73
C TYR A 292 8.86 12.24 -2.50
N GLN A 293 8.63 12.79 -3.69
CA GLN A 293 7.64 12.33 -4.66
C GLN A 293 8.38 11.97 -5.96
N ALA A 294 8.18 10.74 -6.44
CA ALA A 294 8.76 10.25 -7.68
C ALA A 294 7.72 10.25 -8.80
N ILE A 295 7.99 11.00 -9.87
CA ILE A 295 7.13 11.11 -11.05
C ILE A 295 7.79 10.36 -12.20
N ILE A 296 7.16 9.28 -12.66
CA ILE A 296 7.58 8.57 -13.86
C ILE A 296 7.00 9.27 -15.09
N THR A 297 7.87 9.83 -15.93
CA THR A 297 7.48 10.35 -17.25
C THR A 297 7.35 9.21 -18.25
N GLN A 298 6.29 9.24 -19.06
CA GLN A 298 6.24 8.45 -20.29
C GLN A 298 7.09 9.15 -21.37
N PRO A 299 7.71 8.39 -22.30
CA PRO A 299 8.33 8.96 -23.50
C PRO A 299 7.29 9.58 -24.45
#